data_AF-A0A376Y2W7-F1
#
_entry.id   AF-A0A376Y2W7-F1
#
_cell.length_a   1.000
_cell.length_b   1.000
_cell.length_c   1.000
_cell.angle_alpha   90.00
_cell.angle_beta   90.00
_cell.angle_gamma   90.00
#
_symmetry.space_group_name_H-M   'P 1'
#
loop_
_entity.id
_entity.type
_entity.pdbx_description
1 polymer ?
#
loop_
_entity_poly.entity_id
_entity_poly.type
_entity_poly.pdbx_seq_one_letter_code
_entity_poly.pdbx_strand_id
1 'polypeptide(L)'
;MIPTSSACTSGSQAIGYAWEAIRHGYQTVMVAGGAEELCPSEAAVFDTLFATSQHNDAPKTTPSPFDENRDGLVIGEGAGTLILEELEHAKARGATIYGEIVGFATNCDAAHITQPQRETMQYCMEQSLKIAGLSAQDIGYISAHGTATDRGDMAESLATATIYGDNVPLSSLKSYFGHTLGACGALEAWMSLQMMREGWFAPTLNLNKPAPNCGALDYIMHEARKVDCEFLQSNNFAFGGINTSIIIKRWP
;
A
#
# COMPACT_ATOMS: atom_id res chain seq x y z
N MET A 1 -11.11 2.99 21.27
CA MET A 1 -11.05 3.72 20.00
C MET A 1 -9.61 4.21 19.82
N ILE A 2 -9.00 3.98 18.65
CA ILE A 2 -7.66 4.46 18.31
C ILE A 2 -7.84 5.40 17.10
N PRO A 3 -7.66 6.72 17.25
CA PRO A 3 -7.71 7.65 16.12
C PRO A 3 -6.40 7.58 15.34
N THR A 4 -6.49 7.38 14.03
CA THR A 4 -5.33 7.19 13.14
C THR A 4 -5.34 8.16 11.96
N SER A 5 -5.80 9.40 12.15
CA SER A 5 -5.76 10.42 11.11
C SER A 5 -4.31 10.87 10.86
N SER A 6 -3.65 10.21 9.91
CA SER A 6 -2.23 10.36 9.56
C SER A 6 -2.01 10.50 8.05
N ALA A 7 -2.92 11.22 7.38
CA ALA A 7 -2.91 11.40 5.93
C ALA A 7 -2.94 10.04 5.20
N CYS A 8 -2.04 9.80 4.25
CA CYS A 8 -2.04 8.64 3.37
C CYS A 8 -1.85 7.29 4.08
N THR A 9 -1.36 7.28 5.32
CA THR A 9 -1.21 6.06 6.14
C THR A 9 -2.36 5.86 7.12
N SER A 10 -3.44 6.66 7.04
CA SER A 10 -4.55 6.58 8.01
C SER A 10 -5.20 5.20 8.04
N GLY A 11 -5.54 4.66 6.87
CA GLY A 11 -6.13 3.32 6.74
C GLY A 11 -5.18 2.19 7.12
N SER A 12 -3.90 2.27 6.76
CA SER A 12 -2.92 1.22 7.08
C SER A 12 -2.53 1.23 8.56
N GLN A 13 -2.38 2.39 9.19
CA GLN A 13 -2.21 2.50 10.64
C GLN A 13 -3.45 2.04 11.39
N ALA A 14 -4.66 2.33 10.90
CA ALA A 14 -5.89 1.80 11.51
C ALA A 14 -5.86 0.27 11.56
N ILE A 15 -5.54 -0.37 10.43
CA ILE A 15 -5.45 -1.82 10.33
C ILE A 15 -4.36 -2.38 11.25
N GLY A 16 -3.16 -1.79 11.20
CA GLY A 16 -2.02 -2.23 11.99
C GLY A 16 -2.25 -2.11 13.51
N TYR A 17 -2.72 -0.96 13.98
CA TYR A 17 -2.98 -0.76 15.41
C TYR A 17 -4.20 -1.55 15.90
N ALA A 18 -5.21 -1.79 15.05
CA ALA A 18 -6.29 -2.71 15.37
C ALA A 18 -5.80 -4.15 15.51
N TRP A 19 -4.90 -4.59 14.63
CA TRP A 19 -4.24 -5.89 14.73
C TRP A 19 -3.42 -6.00 16.02
N GLU A 20 -2.63 -4.99 16.38
CA GLU A 20 -1.88 -4.98 17.65
C GLU A 20 -2.81 -5.02 18.87
N ALA A 21 -3.92 -4.28 18.84
CA ALA A 21 -4.91 -4.29 19.92
C ALA A 21 -5.52 -5.67 20.15
N ILE A 22 -5.78 -6.43 19.07
CA ILE A 22 -6.28 -7.81 19.16
C ILE A 22 -5.16 -8.76 19.60
N ARG A 23 -3.98 -8.67 18.99
CA ARG A 23 -2.81 -9.50 19.29
C ARG A 23 -2.38 -9.41 20.76
N HIS A 24 -2.52 -8.23 21.37
CA HIS A 24 -2.20 -8.01 22.79
C HIS A 24 -3.38 -8.25 23.74
N GLY A 25 -4.53 -8.71 23.24
CA GLY A 25 -5.69 -9.06 24.05
C GLY A 25 -6.46 -7.85 24.61
N TYR A 26 -6.22 -6.64 24.07
CA TYR A 26 -6.95 -5.45 24.48
C TYR A 26 -8.36 -5.40 23.90
N GLN A 27 -8.58 -6.01 22.73
CA GLN A 27 -9.87 -6.08 22.04
C GLN A 27 -10.04 -7.45 21.39
N THR A 28 -11.29 -7.91 21.25
CA THR A 28 -11.61 -9.16 20.53
C THR A 28 -11.95 -8.92 19.06
N VAL A 29 -12.59 -7.79 18.76
CA VAL A 29 -13.02 -7.37 17.42
C VAL A 29 -12.73 -5.89 17.26
N MET A 30 -12.25 -5.50 16.08
CA MET A 30 -12.00 -4.10 15.71
C MET A 30 -12.51 -3.81 14.31
N VAL A 31 -13.12 -2.65 14.14
CA VAL A 31 -13.45 -2.05 12.84
C VAL A 31 -12.29 -1.12 12.48
N ALA A 32 -11.54 -1.44 11.42
CA ALA A 32 -10.33 -0.72 11.05
C ALA A 32 -10.38 -0.30 9.58
N GLY A 33 -10.05 0.96 9.29
CA GLY A 33 -10.17 1.47 7.94
C GLY A 33 -9.75 2.92 7.82
N GLY A 34 -10.02 3.48 6.65
CA GLY A 34 -9.75 4.86 6.33
C GLY A 34 -10.76 5.37 5.31
N ALA A 35 -10.94 6.68 5.27
CA ALA A 35 -11.84 7.36 4.37
C ALA A 35 -11.22 8.69 3.94
N GLU A 36 -11.62 9.17 2.78
CA GLU A 36 -11.45 10.56 2.37
C GLU A 36 -12.62 10.96 1.46
N GLU A 37 -13.10 12.18 1.61
CA GLU A 37 -14.02 12.84 0.68
C GLU A 37 -13.21 13.74 -0.24
N LEU A 38 -13.47 13.71 -1.55
CA LEU A 38 -12.76 14.57 -2.48
C LEU A 38 -13.11 16.04 -2.22
N CYS A 39 -12.10 16.82 -1.82
CA CYS A 39 -12.22 18.27 -1.72
C CYS A 39 -11.23 18.99 -2.65
N PRO A 40 -11.65 20.03 -3.40
CA PRO A 40 -10.72 20.83 -4.21
C PRO A 40 -9.55 21.42 -3.41
N SER A 41 -9.72 21.67 -2.11
CA SER A 41 -8.61 22.14 -1.26
C SER A 41 -7.53 21.07 -1.07
N GLU A 42 -7.88 19.79 -1.10
CA GLU A 42 -6.91 18.69 -1.01
C GLU A 42 -6.08 18.62 -2.29
N ALA A 43 -6.73 18.70 -3.46
CA ALA A 43 -6.02 18.79 -4.73
C ALA A 43 -5.04 19.99 -4.72
N ALA A 44 -5.45 21.13 -4.18
CA ALA A 44 -4.58 22.30 -4.02
C ALA A 44 -3.36 22.05 -3.12
N VAL A 45 -3.48 21.21 -2.07
CA VAL A 45 -2.32 20.84 -1.21
C VAL A 45 -1.23 20.17 -2.04
N PHE A 46 -1.58 19.21 -2.89
CA PHE A 46 -0.60 18.52 -3.73
C PHE A 46 -0.16 19.35 -4.95
N ASP A 47 -1.06 20.17 -5.48
CA ASP A 47 -0.77 21.03 -6.65
C ASP A 47 0.23 22.14 -6.31
N THR A 48 0.11 22.75 -5.12
CA THR A 48 1.10 23.73 -4.63
C THR A 48 2.48 23.13 -4.35
N LEU A 49 2.56 21.80 -4.22
CA LEU A 49 3.82 21.04 -4.10
C LEU A 49 4.35 20.54 -5.45
N PHE A 50 3.68 20.87 -6.56
CA PHE A 50 3.96 20.38 -7.91
C PHE A 50 3.96 18.84 -7.97
N ALA A 51 3.11 18.20 -7.17
CA ALA A 51 3.02 16.75 -7.08
C ALA A 51 1.86 16.17 -7.92
N THR A 52 0.93 17.00 -8.38
CA THR A 52 -0.23 16.63 -9.20
C THR A 52 0.11 16.56 -10.68
N SER A 53 -0.42 15.55 -11.36
CA SER A 53 -0.36 15.45 -12.80
C SER A 53 -1.01 16.66 -13.47
N GLN A 54 -0.42 17.10 -14.58
CA GLN A 54 -0.87 18.23 -15.40
C GLN A 54 -1.38 17.77 -16.77
N HIS A 55 -1.52 16.46 -17.00
CA HIS A 55 -2.13 15.87 -18.20
C HIS A 55 -3.67 16.07 -18.25
N ASN A 56 -4.12 17.32 -18.12
CA ASN A 56 -5.52 17.73 -18.01
C ASN A 56 -6.38 17.31 -19.23
N ASP A 57 -5.78 17.24 -20.42
CA ASP A 57 -6.44 16.85 -21.67
C ASP A 57 -6.41 15.34 -21.93
N ALA A 58 -5.71 14.56 -21.09
CA ALA A 58 -5.52 13.12 -21.25
C ALA A 58 -5.73 12.33 -19.94
N PRO A 59 -6.90 12.45 -19.28
CA PRO A 59 -7.15 11.81 -17.97
C PRO A 59 -7.09 10.28 -17.99
N LYS A 60 -7.15 9.64 -19.16
CA LYS A 60 -7.04 8.19 -19.30
C LYS A 60 -5.61 7.67 -19.27
N THR A 61 -4.62 8.56 -19.36
CA THR A 61 -3.19 8.19 -19.39
C THR A 61 -2.45 8.58 -18.12
N THR A 62 -3.15 9.09 -17.11
CA THR A 62 -2.58 9.54 -15.83
C THR A 62 -3.50 9.14 -14.67
N PRO A 63 -2.99 8.79 -13.47
CA PRO A 63 -1.58 8.69 -13.12
C PRO A 63 -0.92 7.47 -13.79
N SER A 64 0.41 7.49 -13.89
CA SER A 64 1.21 6.40 -14.45
C SER A 64 2.33 5.98 -13.49
N PRO A 65 2.01 5.29 -12.37
CA PRO A 65 3.00 4.92 -11.37
C PRO A 65 4.19 4.16 -11.97
N PHE A 66 5.39 4.54 -11.55
CA PHE A 66 6.69 4.01 -12.00
C PHE A 66 7.03 4.22 -13.48
N ASP A 67 6.16 4.85 -14.29
CA ASP A 67 6.44 5.09 -15.70
C ASP A 67 7.49 6.20 -15.88
N GLU A 68 8.30 6.11 -16.94
CA GLU A 68 9.29 7.13 -17.28
C GLU A 68 8.67 8.49 -17.61
N ASN A 69 7.40 8.53 -18.04
CA ASN A 69 6.68 9.74 -18.40
C ASN A 69 5.68 10.19 -17.32
N ARG A 70 5.75 9.63 -16.11
CA ARG A 70 4.89 10.07 -15.00
C ARG A 70 5.15 11.54 -14.66
N ASP A 71 4.08 12.30 -14.44
CA ASP A 71 4.15 13.74 -14.16
C ASP A 71 3.52 14.12 -12.81
N GLY A 72 3.00 13.16 -12.06
CA GLY A 72 2.41 13.37 -10.75
C GLY A 72 1.24 12.45 -10.45
N LEU A 73 0.72 12.60 -9.23
CA LEU A 73 -0.46 11.88 -8.75
C LEU A 73 -1.75 12.51 -9.29
N VAL A 74 -2.83 11.73 -9.24
CA VAL A 74 -4.21 12.22 -9.38
C VAL A 74 -4.94 11.90 -8.09
N ILE A 75 -5.67 12.85 -7.50
CA ILE A 75 -6.41 12.63 -6.25
C ILE A 75 -7.68 11.84 -6.53
N GLY A 76 -7.95 10.85 -5.67
CA GLY A 76 -9.21 10.14 -5.61
C GLY A 76 -9.85 10.28 -4.23
N GLU A 77 -10.95 9.58 -4.01
CA GLU A 77 -11.70 9.56 -2.75
C GLU A 77 -12.27 8.16 -2.48
N GLY A 78 -12.92 8.01 -1.33
CA GLY A 78 -13.66 6.82 -0.98
C GLY A 78 -13.41 6.38 0.45
N ALA A 79 -13.85 5.17 0.79
CA ALA A 79 -13.61 4.60 2.11
C ALA A 79 -13.50 3.08 2.02
N GLY A 80 -12.68 2.51 2.89
CA GLY A 80 -12.52 1.07 3.04
C GLY A 80 -12.49 0.70 4.51
N THR A 81 -13.03 -0.46 4.86
CA THR A 81 -13.01 -0.97 6.23
C THR A 81 -12.86 -2.48 6.24
N LEU A 82 -12.03 -2.97 7.15
CA LEU A 82 -11.85 -4.38 7.48
C LEU A 82 -12.41 -4.64 8.88
N ILE A 83 -13.04 -5.79 9.05
CA ILE A 83 -13.41 -6.32 10.36
C ILE A 83 -12.28 -7.27 10.78
N LEU A 84 -11.51 -6.86 11.77
CA LEU A 84 -10.45 -7.67 12.37
C LEU A 84 -11.00 -8.34 13.62
N GLU A 85 -10.62 -9.59 13.84
CA GLU A 85 -11.16 -10.41 14.91
C GLU A 85 -10.10 -11.39 15.40
N GLU A 86 -10.13 -11.70 16.70
CA GLU A 86 -9.32 -12.77 17.29
C GLU A 86 -9.69 -14.12 16.65
N LEU A 87 -8.68 -14.92 16.31
CA LEU A 87 -8.85 -16.08 15.45
C LEU A 87 -9.76 -17.15 16.06
N GLU A 88 -9.59 -17.49 17.33
CA GLU A 88 -10.40 -18.51 17.99
C GLU A 88 -11.84 -18.03 18.20
N HIS A 89 -12.05 -16.75 18.47
CA HIS A 89 -13.36 -16.12 18.51
C HIS A 89 -14.06 -16.20 17.14
N ALA A 90 -13.37 -15.87 16.04
CA ALA A 90 -13.89 -16.00 14.68
C ALA A 90 -14.26 -17.46 14.34
N LYS A 91 -13.40 -18.41 14.69
CA LYS A 91 -13.65 -19.86 14.49
C LYS A 91 -14.84 -20.35 15.30
N ALA A 92 -14.94 -19.96 16.57
CA ALA A 92 -16.00 -20.42 17.48
C ALA A 92 -17.41 -20.06 16.96
N ARG A 93 -17.55 -18.91 16.28
CA ARG A 93 -18.81 -18.48 15.66
C ARG A 93 -18.97 -18.88 14.19
N GLY A 94 -18.04 -19.63 13.62
CA GLY A 94 -18.07 -20.07 12.23
C GLY A 94 -17.96 -18.92 11.21
N ALA A 95 -17.17 -17.89 11.52
CA ALA A 95 -16.96 -16.76 10.61
C ALA A 95 -16.25 -17.20 9.33
N THR A 96 -16.63 -16.60 8.19
CA THR A 96 -15.81 -16.67 6.98
C THR A 96 -14.55 -15.82 7.17
N ILE A 97 -13.39 -16.46 7.19
CA ILE A 97 -12.10 -15.80 7.34
C ILE A 97 -11.56 -15.47 5.94
N TYR A 98 -11.17 -14.20 5.75
CA TYR A 98 -10.71 -13.74 4.44
C TYR A 98 -9.20 -13.92 4.24
N GLY A 99 -8.43 -13.68 5.31
CA GLY A 99 -6.98 -13.75 5.39
C GLY A 99 -6.56 -13.48 6.84
N GLU A 100 -5.27 -13.63 7.14
CA GLU A 100 -4.70 -13.39 8.46
C GLU A 100 -3.61 -12.33 8.37
N ILE A 101 -3.67 -11.28 9.20
CA ILE A 101 -2.57 -10.33 9.29
C ILE A 101 -1.50 -10.96 10.20
N VAL A 102 -0.28 -11.10 9.66
CA VAL A 102 0.83 -11.76 10.35
C VAL A 102 1.98 -10.81 10.66
N GLY A 103 2.02 -9.65 10.01
CA GLY A 103 3.03 -8.62 10.27
C GLY A 103 2.48 -7.22 10.05
N PHE A 104 2.87 -6.30 10.93
CA PHE A 104 2.66 -4.87 10.78
C PHE A 104 3.87 -4.14 11.33
N ALA A 105 4.35 -3.14 10.60
CA ALA A 105 5.36 -2.21 11.09
C ALA A 105 5.01 -0.79 10.65
N THR A 106 5.42 0.18 11.47
CA THR A 106 5.35 1.60 11.15
C THR A 106 6.55 2.34 11.74
N ASN A 107 7.06 3.31 11.01
CA ASN A 107 8.12 4.22 11.47
C ASN A 107 7.93 5.62 10.86
N CYS A 108 8.90 6.51 11.10
CA CYS A 108 8.92 7.85 10.51
C CYS A 108 10.33 8.17 10.01
N ASP A 109 10.43 8.79 8.83
CA ASP A 109 11.69 9.27 8.24
C ASP A 109 12.37 10.33 9.12
N ALA A 110 11.58 11.17 9.79
CA ALA A 110 12.03 12.27 10.66
C ALA A 110 13.07 13.23 10.02
N ALA A 111 13.11 13.30 8.68
CA ALA A 111 14.12 14.07 7.93
C ALA A 111 13.54 15.26 7.16
N HIS A 112 12.43 15.06 6.43
CA HIS A 112 11.78 16.11 5.64
C HIS A 112 10.27 15.88 5.61
N ILE A 113 9.49 16.96 5.50
CA ILE A 113 8.02 16.89 5.53
C ILE A 113 7.44 16.24 4.27
N THR A 114 8.03 16.46 3.10
CA THR A 114 7.51 15.96 1.80
C THR A 114 8.47 15.06 1.03
N GLN A 115 9.73 14.91 1.48
CA GLN A 115 10.73 14.16 0.72
C GLN A 115 10.93 12.81 1.39
N PRO A 116 10.56 11.71 0.71
CA PRO A 116 10.68 10.38 1.28
C PRO A 116 12.14 9.96 1.46
N GLN A 117 12.40 9.15 2.48
CA GLN A 117 13.71 8.53 2.72
C GLN A 117 13.67 7.03 2.42
N ARG A 118 14.48 6.60 1.46
CA ARG A 118 14.54 5.22 0.98
C ARG A 118 14.88 4.23 2.10
N GLU A 119 15.84 4.57 2.95
CA GLU A 119 16.38 3.70 3.99
C GLU A 119 15.35 3.38 5.08
N THR A 120 14.51 4.35 5.43
CA THR A 120 13.47 4.18 6.45
C THR A 120 12.24 3.47 5.89
N MET A 121 11.92 3.64 4.60
CA MET A 121 10.95 2.81 3.89
C MET A 121 11.39 1.35 3.86
N GLN A 122 12.64 1.10 3.45
CA GLN A 122 13.24 -0.24 3.45
C GLN A 122 13.17 -0.86 4.86
N TYR A 123 13.63 -0.13 5.87
CA TYR A 123 13.61 -0.61 7.25
C TYR A 123 12.18 -0.96 7.71
N CYS A 124 11.17 -0.16 7.36
CA CYS A 124 9.78 -0.44 7.71
C CYS A 124 9.30 -1.78 7.11
N MET A 125 9.63 -2.03 5.84
CA MET A 125 9.31 -3.29 5.16
C MET A 125 10.04 -4.50 5.78
N GLU A 126 11.33 -4.34 6.11
CA GLU A 126 12.10 -5.38 6.79
C GLU A 126 11.57 -5.68 8.21
N GLN A 127 11.09 -4.66 8.93
CA GLN A 127 10.50 -4.88 10.26
C GLN A 127 9.18 -5.65 10.19
N SER A 128 8.32 -5.41 9.19
CA SER A 128 7.10 -6.21 9.05
C SER A 128 7.42 -7.67 8.75
N LEU A 129 8.42 -7.95 7.91
CA LEU A 129 8.92 -9.31 7.64
C LEU A 129 9.42 -9.98 8.92
N LYS A 130 10.25 -9.27 9.69
CA LYS A 130 10.78 -9.75 10.97
C LYS A 130 9.66 -10.06 11.97
N ILE A 131 8.64 -9.22 12.06
CA ILE A 131 7.50 -9.42 12.96
C ILE A 131 6.68 -10.65 12.54
N ALA A 132 6.53 -10.87 11.23
CA ALA A 132 5.87 -12.05 10.67
C ALA A 132 6.71 -13.33 10.75
N GLY A 133 8.01 -13.23 11.06
CA GLY A 133 8.93 -14.37 11.02
C GLY A 133 9.21 -14.86 9.59
N LEU A 134 9.10 -13.98 8.61
CA LEU A 134 9.25 -14.29 7.18
C LEU A 134 10.54 -13.68 6.61
N SER A 135 10.98 -14.25 5.50
CA SER A 135 12.03 -13.72 4.63
C SER A 135 11.42 -13.07 3.38
N ALA A 136 12.25 -12.34 2.63
CA ALA A 136 11.82 -11.72 1.37
C ALA A 136 11.31 -12.74 0.33
N GLN A 137 11.79 -14.00 0.39
CA GLN A 137 11.43 -15.07 -0.55
C GLN A 137 10.03 -15.64 -0.28
N ASP A 138 9.47 -15.41 0.91
CA ASP A 138 8.13 -15.89 1.27
C ASP A 138 7.02 -14.98 0.72
N ILE A 139 7.35 -13.75 0.34
CA ILE A 139 6.40 -12.79 -0.22
C ILE A 139 6.21 -13.07 -1.71
N GLY A 140 4.97 -13.34 -2.12
CA GLY A 140 4.64 -13.60 -3.52
C GLY A 140 4.04 -12.42 -4.28
N TYR A 141 3.68 -11.33 -3.59
CA TYR A 141 3.20 -10.11 -4.24
C TYR A 141 3.39 -8.88 -3.34
N ILE A 142 3.69 -7.75 -3.96
CA ILE A 142 3.80 -6.45 -3.29
C ILE A 142 2.73 -5.50 -3.85
N SER A 143 1.85 -5.02 -2.96
CA SER A 143 0.99 -3.88 -3.24
C SER A 143 1.77 -2.60 -2.96
N ALA A 144 2.22 -1.95 -4.02
CA ALA A 144 2.97 -0.71 -3.92
C ALA A 144 2.07 0.44 -3.46
N HIS A 145 2.66 1.44 -2.81
CA HIS A 145 2.05 2.74 -2.66
C HIS A 145 1.95 3.44 -4.03
N GLY A 146 3.03 3.47 -4.83
CA GLY A 146 3.09 3.88 -6.24
C GLY A 146 2.18 5.06 -6.59
N THR A 147 2.63 6.26 -6.25
CA THR A 147 1.84 7.50 -6.35
C THR A 147 1.91 8.18 -7.70
N ALA A 148 2.82 7.75 -8.59
CA ALA A 148 3.18 8.46 -9.81
C ALA A 148 3.92 9.79 -9.59
N THR A 149 4.38 10.07 -8.36
CA THR A 149 5.28 11.20 -8.11
C THR A 149 6.71 10.83 -8.46
N ASP A 150 7.51 11.81 -8.90
CA ASP A 150 8.91 11.56 -9.29
C ASP A 150 9.72 10.93 -8.14
N ARG A 151 9.77 11.60 -6.99
CA ARG A 151 10.57 11.17 -5.84
C ARG A 151 9.95 10.00 -5.08
N GLY A 152 8.62 9.94 -4.96
CA GLY A 152 7.93 8.86 -4.24
C GLY A 152 8.19 7.50 -4.88
N ASP A 153 7.92 7.39 -6.17
CA ASP A 153 8.08 6.13 -6.90
C ASP A 153 9.55 5.70 -7.02
N MET A 154 10.48 6.66 -7.14
CA MET A 154 11.92 6.38 -7.10
C MET A 154 12.34 5.82 -5.74
N ALA A 155 11.98 6.48 -4.63
CA ALA A 155 12.37 6.05 -3.29
C ALA A 155 11.77 4.67 -2.94
N GLU A 156 10.47 4.49 -3.21
CA GLU A 156 9.77 3.22 -2.97
C GLU A 156 10.36 2.08 -3.78
N SER A 157 10.55 2.25 -5.09
CA SER A 157 11.05 1.18 -5.95
C SER A 157 12.47 0.77 -5.59
N LEU A 158 13.36 1.72 -5.23
CA LEU A 158 14.71 1.40 -4.81
C LEU A 158 14.76 0.73 -3.42
N ALA A 159 13.89 1.15 -2.49
CA ALA A 159 13.74 0.50 -1.19
C ALA A 159 13.26 -0.95 -1.37
N THR A 160 12.26 -1.15 -2.23
CA THR A 160 11.68 -2.46 -2.54
C THR A 160 12.71 -3.36 -3.23
N ALA A 161 13.44 -2.85 -4.23
CA ALA A 161 14.44 -3.61 -4.98
C ALA A 161 15.62 -4.05 -4.10
N THR A 162 15.95 -3.28 -3.06
CA THR A 162 17.01 -3.65 -2.11
C THR A 162 16.64 -4.91 -1.31
N ILE A 163 15.35 -5.15 -1.06
CA ILE A 163 14.85 -6.30 -0.30
C ILE A 163 14.56 -7.49 -1.22
N TYR A 164 13.86 -7.23 -2.33
CA TYR A 164 13.23 -8.27 -3.15
C TYR A 164 13.93 -8.53 -4.49
N GLY A 165 14.70 -7.58 -5.00
CA GLY A 165 15.13 -7.58 -6.40
C GLY A 165 13.93 -7.68 -7.37
N ASP A 166 14.14 -8.36 -8.49
CA ASP A 166 13.12 -8.63 -9.53
C ASP A 166 12.39 -9.98 -9.33
N ASN A 167 12.41 -10.54 -8.12
CA ASN A 167 11.84 -11.86 -7.85
C ASN A 167 10.36 -11.83 -7.45
N VAL A 168 9.85 -10.68 -7.02
CA VAL A 168 8.49 -10.55 -6.47
C VAL A 168 7.69 -9.58 -7.34
N PRO A 169 6.54 -10.00 -7.90
CA PRO A 169 5.72 -9.13 -8.71
C PRO A 169 5.12 -8.00 -7.88
N LEU A 170 5.07 -6.79 -8.46
CA LEU A 170 4.37 -5.65 -7.84
C LEU A 170 3.54 -4.85 -8.82
N SER A 171 2.50 -4.20 -8.29
CA SER A 171 1.77 -3.15 -9.01
C SER A 171 1.21 -2.09 -8.06
N SER A 172 0.71 -0.99 -8.63
CA SER A 172 0.01 0.08 -7.92
C SER A 172 -1.44 0.19 -8.37
N LEU A 173 -2.35 0.01 -7.41
CA LEU A 173 -3.79 0.18 -7.61
C LEU A 173 -4.20 1.66 -7.77
N LYS A 174 -3.35 2.61 -7.39
CA LYS A 174 -3.60 4.05 -7.61
C LYS A 174 -3.68 4.40 -9.10
N SER A 175 -3.14 3.55 -9.98
CA SER A 175 -3.30 3.68 -11.42
C SER A 175 -4.75 3.54 -11.91
N TYR A 176 -5.67 2.99 -11.09
CA TYR A 176 -7.09 2.82 -11.42
C TYR A 176 -7.99 3.92 -10.85
N PHE A 177 -7.78 4.27 -9.58
CA PHE A 177 -8.69 5.13 -8.82
C PHE A 177 -7.99 6.36 -8.23
N GLY A 178 -6.75 6.64 -8.64
CA GLY A 178 -5.95 7.72 -8.11
C GLY A 178 -5.47 7.47 -6.68
N HIS A 179 -4.89 8.50 -6.08
CA HIS A 179 -4.49 8.50 -4.68
C HIS A 179 -5.67 8.88 -3.79
N THR A 180 -6.30 7.90 -3.17
CA THR A 180 -7.49 8.07 -2.30
C THR A 180 -7.14 8.45 -0.86
N LEU A 181 -6.02 9.15 -0.66
CA LEU A 181 -5.60 9.77 0.60
C LEU A 181 -5.82 8.87 1.84
N GLY A 182 -6.60 9.31 2.83
CA GLY A 182 -6.86 8.57 4.06
C GLY A 182 -7.40 7.15 3.85
N ALA A 183 -8.09 6.89 2.73
CA ALA A 183 -8.66 5.59 2.40
C ALA A 183 -7.67 4.58 1.80
N CYS A 184 -6.54 5.04 1.25
CA CYS A 184 -5.74 4.22 0.33
C CYS A 184 -5.24 2.92 0.98
N GLY A 185 -4.70 2.97 2.20
CA GLY A 185 -4.19 1.78 2.87
C GLY A 185 -5.26 0.72 3.18
N ALA A 186 -6.52 1.14 3.41
CA ALA A 186 -7.62 0.20 3.64
C ALA A 186 -8.13 -0.41 2.33
N LEU A 187 -8.31 0.42 1.29
CA LEU A 187 -8.75 -0.01 -0.03
C LEU A 187 -7.72 -0.96 -0.69
N GLU A 188 -6.44 -0.62 -0.60
CA GLU A 188 -5.35 -1.39 -1.19
C GLU A 188 -5.14 -2.73 -0.46
N ALA A 189 -5.22 -2.75 0.88
CA ALA A 189 -5.17 -4.00 1.64
C ALA A 189 -6.34 -4.92 1.30
N TRP A 190 -7.57 -4.37 1.23
CA TRP A 190 -8.76 -5.14 0.84
C TRP A 190 -8.64 -5.71 -0.58
N MET A 191 -8.36 -4.87 -1.57
CA MET A 191 -8.31 -5.30 -2.97
C MET A 191 -7.16 -6.28 -3.22
N SER A 192 -6.01 -6.08 -2.57
CA SER A 192 -4.88 -7.02 -2.66
C SER A 192 -5.21 -8.38 -2.06
N LEU A 193 -5.94 -8.41 -0.94
CA LEU A 193 -6.42 -9.65 -0.35
C LEU A 193 -7.40 -10.38 -1.30
N GLN A 194 -8.28 -9.66 -1.98
CA GLN A 194 -9.19 -10.28 -2.94
C GLN A 194 -8.45 -10.81 -4.17
N MET A 195 -7.51 -10.04 -4.73
CA MET A 195 -6.61 -10.48 -5.80
C MET A 195 -5.85 -11.77 -5.41
N MET A 196 -5.29 -11.81 -4.20
CA MET A 196 -4.62 -13.00 -3.68
C MET A 196 -5.56 -14.20 -3.56
N ARG A 197 -6.79 -14.02 -3.08
CA ARG A 197 -7.80 -15.08 -2.95
C ARG A 197 -8.25 -15.63 -4.30
N GLU A 198 -8.31 -14.77 -5.32
CA GLU A 198 -8.70 -15.14 -6.67
C GLU A 198 -7.53 -15.66 -7.52
N GLY A 199 -6.29 -15.59 -7.00
CA GLY A 199 -5.09 -16.11 -7.65
C GLY A 199 -4.61 -15.28 -8.84
N TRP A 200 -4.96 -13.99 -8.88
CA TRP A 200 -4.52 -13.07 -9.93
C TRP A 200 -4.30 -11.66 -9.38
N PHE A 201 -3.34 -10.93 -9.94
CA PHE A 201 -3.03 -9.56 -9.57
C PHE A 201 -3.10 -8.62 -10.77
N ALA A 202 -3.67 -7.44 -10.54
CA ALA A 202 -3.86 -6.42 -11.55
C ALA A 202 -2.53 -5.78 -11.99
N PRO A 203 -2.38 -5.39 -13.26
CA PRO A 203 -1.25 -4.59 -13.69
C PRO A 203 -1.36 -3.15 -13.18
N THR A 204 -0.24 -2.44 -13.11
CA THR A 204 -0.25 -0.97 -13.02
C THR A 204 -0.71 -0.42 -14.37
N LEU A 205 -1.85 0.28 -14.41
CA LEU A 205 -2.29 0.97 -15.63
C LEU A 205 -1.32 2.11 -15.98
N ASN A 206 -1.27 2.44 -17.28
CA ASN A 206 -0.44 3.51 -17.84
C ASN A 206 1.08 3.33 -17.67
N LEU A 207 1.53 2.21 -17.11
CA LEU A 207 2.94 1.83 -17.07
C LEU A 207 3.31 1.12 -18.39
N ASN A 208 3.98 1.85 -19.27
CA ASN A 208 4.47 1.36 -20.56
C ASN A 208 5.97 1.08 -20.51
N LYS A 209 6.73 1.91 -19.79
CA LYS A 209 8.17 1.75 -19.62
C LYS A 209 8.59 2.20 -18.22
N PRO A 210 9.10 1.28 -17.38
CA PRO A 210 9.63 1.64 -16.08
C PRO A 210 10.69 2.73 -16.17
N ALA A 211 10.61 3.71 -15.30
CA ALA A 211 11.53 4.83 -15.28
C ALA A 211 12.96 4.38 -14.97
N PRO A 212 13.99 4.93 -15.64
CA PRO A 212 15.38 4.53 -15.42
C PRO A 212 15.92 4.91 -14.03
N ASN A 213 15.22 5.79 -13.30
CA ASN A 213 15.54 6.14 -11.91
C ASN A 213 14.89 5.20 -10.88
N CYS A 214 13.97 4.32 -11.29
CA CYS A 214 13.34 3.35 -10.41
C CYS A 214 14.20 2.08 -10.27
N GLY A 215 13.98 1.32 -9.19
CA GLY A 215 14.62 0.03 -8.96
C GLY A 215 14.23 -1.02 -10.01
N ALA A 216 15.14 -1.96 -10.29
CA ALA A 216 14.84 -3.14 -11.10
C ALA A 216 13.92 -4.08 -10.31
N LEU A 217 12.66 -4.13 -10.71
CA LEU A 217 11.58 -4.90 -10.08
C LEU A 217 10.75 -5.59 -11.16
N ASP A 218 9.97 -6.59 -10.74
CA ASP A 218 9.01 -7.27 -11.59
C ASP A 218 7.66 -6.52 -11.61
N TYR A 219 7.60 -5.43 -12.37
CA TYR A 219 6.38 -4.64 -12.54
C TYR A 219 5.34 -5.43 -13.35
N ILE A 220 4.14 -5.63 -12.79
CA ILE A 220 3.01 -6.17 -13.55
C ILE A 220 2.50 -5.07 -14.49
N MET A 221 2.65 -5.26 -15.79
CA MET A 221 2.25 -4.32 -16.84
C MET A 221 1.26 -4.96 -17.81
N HIS A 222 0.39 -4.14 -18.42
CA HIS A 222 -0.54 -4.46 -19.51
C HIS A 222 -1.67 -5.47 -19.17
N GLU A 223 -1.34 -6.64 -18.64
CA GLU A 223 -2.28 -7.72 -18.36
C GLU A 223 -2.20 -8.18 -16.91
N ALA A 224 -3.32 -8.67 -16.39
CA ALA A 224 -3.36 -9.30 -15.08
C ALA A 224 -2.47 -10.55 -15.06
N ARG A 225 -1.76 -10.74 -13.95
CA ARG A 225 -0.88 -11.88 -13.77
C ARG A 225 -1.49 -12.89 -12.82
N LYS A 226 -1.55 -14.15 -13.24
CA LYS A 226 -1.89 -15.25 -12.35
C LYS A 226 -0.71 -15.53 -11.44
N VAL A 227 -0.91 -15.41 -10.13
CA VAL A 227 0.10 -15.69 -9.11
C VAL A 227 -0.60 -16.39 -7.97
N ASP A 228 -0.10 -17.57 -7.63
CA ASP A 228 -0.55 -18.31 -6.46
C ASP A 228 0.47 -18.09 -5.34
N CYS A 229 0.10 -17.28 -4.34
CA CYS A 229 0.99 -16.91 -3.24
C CYS A 229 0.32 -17.06 -1.88
N GLU A 230 1.13 -17.41 -0.88
CA GLU A 230 0.68 -17.54 0.51
C GLU A 230 0.69 -16.21 1.25
N PHE A 231 1.63 -15.30 0.93
CA PHE A 231 1.79 -14.01 1.59
C PHE A 231 1.86 -12.88 0.58
N LEU A 232 1.17 -11.78 0.89
CA LEU A 232 1.35 -10.49 0.24
C LEU A 232 1.82 -9.44 1.23
N GLN A 233 2.55 -8.44 0.74
CA GLN A 233 2.92 -7.25 1.52
C GLN A 233 2.30 -6.00 0.90
N SER A 234 1.62 -5.18 1.71
CA SER A 234 1.02 -3.91 1.31
C SER A 234 1.72 -2.76 2.02
N ASN A 235 2.23 -1.81 1.23
CA ASN A 235 3.07 -0.72 1.71
C ASN A 235 2.39 0.63 1.47
N ASN A 236 2.47 1.53 2.44
CA ASN A 236 2.02 2.91 2.29
C ASN A 236 2.99 3.88 2.94
N PHE A 237 3.18 5.02 2.28
CA PHE A 237 4.16 6.04 2.65
C PHE A 237 3.50 7.41 2.57
N ALA A 238 3.34 8.08 3.71
CA ALA A 238 2.65 9.35 3.79
C ALA A 238 3.61 10.55 3.80
N PHE A 239 3.05 11.71 3.42
CA PHE A 239 3.60 12.99 3.80
C PHE A 239 3.83 13.05 5.33
N GLY A 240 4.88 13.74 5.74
CA GLY A 240 5.43 13.68 7.10
C GLY A 240 6.41 12.53 7.32
N GLY A 241 6.65 11.68 6.31
CA GLY A 241 7.60 10.58 6.34
C GLY A 241 7.10 9.37 7.12
N ILE A 242 5.80 9.25 7.37
CA ILE A 242 5.22 8.10 8.08
C ILE A 242 5.12 6.93 7.12
N ASN A 243 5.75 5.81 7.47
CA ASN A 243 5.72 4.60 6.66
C ASN A 243 4.93 3.51 7.37
N THR A 244 4.26 2.67 6.60
CA THR A 244 3.58 1.47 7.09
C THR A 244 3.79 0.31 6.14
N SER A 245 3.94 -0.89 6.70
CA SER A 245 3.99 -2.14 5.96
C SER A 245 3.16 -3.20 6.66
N ILE A 246 2.25 -3.84 5.93
CA ILE A 246 1.34 -4.89 6.42
C ILE A 246 1.57 -6.15 5.61
N ILE A 247 1.71 -7.30 6.29
CA ILE A 247 1.79 -8.62 5.65
C ILE A 247 0.50 -9.39 5.94
N ILE A 248 -0.14 -9.85 4.87
CA ILE A 248 -1.37 -10.63 4.94
C ILE A 248 -1.09 -12.03 4.39
N LYS A 249 -1.41 -13.03 5.19
CA LYS A 249 -1.39 -14.46 4.86
C LYS A 249 -2.73 -14.88 4.29
N ARG A 250 -2.70 -15.71 3.24
CA ARG A 250 -3.87 -16.37 2.66
C ARG A 250 -4.49 -17.33 3.68
N TRP A 251 -5.81 -17.25 3.84
CA TRP A 251 -6.56 -18.25 4.60
C TRP A 251 -6.86 -19.48 3.71
N PRO A 252 -6.63 -20.72 4.17
CA PRO A 252 -6.84 -21.95 3.41
C PRO A 252 -8.31 -22.27 3.10
#